data_AF-A0A521PMD3-F1
#
_entry.id   AF-A0A521PMD3-F1
#
_cell.length_a   1.000
_cell.length_b   1.000
_cell.length_c   1.000
_cell.angle_alpha   90.00
_cell.angle_beta   90.00
_cell.angle_gamma   90.00
#
_symmetry.space_group_name_H-M   'P 1'
#
loop_
_entity.id
_entity.type
_entity.pdbx_description
1 polymer ?
#
loop_
_entity_poly.entity_id
_entity_poly.type
_entity_poly.pdbx_seq_one_letter_code
_entity_poly.pdbx_strand_id
1 'polypeptide(L)'
;MGTKNPDVVVAPPSAMTALTLAEMHVRGWEVKAACSRCGIKLRISLPAMIRTHGPDAVWWGRKARCPGLECQDGTLTYAARALRGGSWVSLTPAPGELALAAFQKRQRVYPGPR
;
A
#
# COMPACT_ATOMS: atom_id res chain seq x y z
N MET A 1 13.26 -15.76 -25.65
CA MET A 1 12.07 -15.02 -25.15
C MET A 1 11.36 -15.91 -24.14
N GLY A 2 11.64 -15.73 -22.84
CA GLY A 2 11.03 -16.57 -21.79
C GLY A 2 9.56 -16.21 -21.62
N THR A 3 8.68 -17.14 -21.97
CA THR A 3 7.25 -17.09 -21.68
C THR A 3 7.07 -17.03 -20.16
N LYS A 4 6.83 -15.82 -19.63
CA LYS A 4 6.63 -15.61 -18.19
C LYS A 4 5.34 -16.31 -17.77
N ASN A 5 5.50 -17.34 -16.94
CA ASN A 5 4.46 -18.27 -16.49
C ASN A 5 3.15 -17.55 -16.13
N PRO A 6 2.02 -17.82 -16.80
CA PRO A 6 0.72 -17.23 -16.49
C PRO A 6 0.14 -17.71 -15.15
N ASP A 7 0.64 -18.82 -14.62
CA ASP A 7 0.19 -19.45 -13.37
C ASP A 7 0.81 -18.87 -12.10
N VAL A 8 1.58 -17.78 -12.20
CA VAL A 8 2.04 -17.06 -10.99
C VAL A 8 0.86 -16.28 -10.43
N VAL A 9 0.05 -16.95 -9.62
CA VAL A 9 -0.94 -16.32 -8.76
C VAL A 9 -0.20 -15.44 -7.77
N VAL A 10 -0.12 -14.14 -8.06
CA VAL A 10 0.47 -13.19 -7.14
C VAL A 10 -0.45 -13.10 -5.93
N ALA A 11 0.08 -13.45 -4.76
CA ALA A 11 -0.67 -13.42 -3.51
C ALA A 11 -1.41 -12.08 -3.35
N PRO A 12 -2.67 -12.10 -2.88
CA PRO A 12 -3.44 -10.89 -2.72
C PRO A 12 -2.73 -9.92 -1.77
N PRO A 13 -2.84 -8.60 -2.01
CA PRO A 13 -2.18 -7.63 -1.16
C PRO A 13 -2.66 -7.75 0.28
N SER A 14 -1.74 -8.04 1.19
CA SER A 14 -1.99 -8.17 2.63
C SER A 14 -0.87 -7.52 3.44
N ALA A 15 -1.20 -7.05 4.65
CA ALA A 15 -0.22 -6.42 5.54
C ALA A 15 0.94 -7.35 5.91
N MET A 16 0.72 -8.68 5.87
CA MET A 16 1.78 -9.68 6.06
C MET A 16 2.80 -9.69 4.92
N THR A 17 2.32 -9.49 3.68
CA THR A 17 3.14 -9.52 2.47
C THR A 17 3.91 -8.21 2.24
N ALA A 18 3.25 -7.07 2.42
CA ALA A 18 3.90 -5.75 2.42
C ALA A 18 3.18 -4.81 3.39
N LEU A 19 3.90 -4.40 4.42
CA LEU A 19 3.46 -3.46 5.44
C LEU A 19 3.82 -2.02 5.06
N THR A 20 5.01 -1.80 4.52
CA THR A 20 5.55 -0.46 4.23
C THR A 20 5.38 -0.04 2.77
N LEU A 21 5.43 1.27 2.52
CA LEU A 21 5.40 1.81 1.16
C LEU A 21 6.53 1.27 0.28
N ALA A 22 7.74 1.10 0.85
CA ALA A 22 8.86 0.52 0.13
C ALA A 22 8.60 -0.93 -0.27
N GLU A 23 8.08 -1.76 0.65
CA GLU A 23 7.73 -3.16 0.34
C GLU A 23 6.65 -3.23 -0.75
N MET A 24 5.64 -2.35 -0.69
CA MET A 24 4.60 -2.25 -1.72
C MET A 24 5.20 -1.87 -3.07
N HIS A 25 6.15 -0.94 -3.09
CA HIS A 25 6.79 -0.48 -4.31
C HIS A 25 7.66 -1.57 -4.95
N VAL A 26 8.50 -2.25 -4.17
CA VAL A 26 9.36 -3.36 -4.63
C VAL A 26 8.52 -4.51 -5.21
N ARG A 27 7.36 -4.80 -4.61
CA ARG A 27 6.43 -5.82 -5.13
C ARG A 27 5.61 -5.37 -6.33
N GLY A 28 5.76 -4.12 -6.77
CA GLY A 28 5.02 -3.58 -7.90
C GLY A 28 3.51 -3.52 -7.61
N TRP A 29 3.12 -3.02 -6.44
CA TRP A 29 1.71 -2.79 -6.14
C TRP A 29 1.23 -1.46 -6.72
N GLU A 30 -0.03 -1.43 -7.12
CA GLU A 30 -0.75 -0.22 -7.47
C GLU A 30 -1.65 0.17 -6.30
N VAL A 31 -1.61 1.44 -5.91
CA VAL A 31 -2.47 1.98 -4.85
C VAL A 31 -3.40 3.02 -5.46
N LYS A 32 -4.68 2.94 -5.10
CA LYS A 32 -5.67 3.96 -5.40
C LYS A 32 -6.28 4.49 -4.10
N ALA A 33 -6.71 5.73 -4.12
CA ALA A 33 -7.50 6.33 -3.08
C ALA A 33 -8.86 6.73 -3.66
N ALA A 34 -9.93 6.53 -2.89
CA ALA A 34 -11.27 6.97 -3.24
C ALA A 34 -11.86 7.77 -2.07
N CYS A 35 -12.36 8.96 -2.34
CA CYS A 35 -13.09 9.72 -1.33
C CYS A 35 -14.50 9.15 -1.16
N SER A 36 -14.92 8.93 0.08
CA SER A 36 -16.26 8.46 0.42
C SER A 36 -17.36 9.51 0.16
N ARG A 37 -17.01 10.80 0.13
CA ARG A 37 -17.97 11.92 0.02
C ARG A 37 -18.13 12.43 -1.41
N CYS A 38 -17.04 12.91 -2.02
CA CYS A 38 -17.09 13.47 -3.38
C CYS A 38 -16.85 12.43 -4.49
N GLY A 39 -16.50 11.18 -4.13
CA GLY A 39 -16.29 10.12 -5.11
C GLY A 39 -15.01 10.24 -5.95
N ILE A 40 -14.15 11.23 -5.69
CA ILE A 40 -12.88 11.38 -6.43
C ILE A 40 -12.03 10.12 -6.28
N LYS A 41 -11.51 9.64 -7.41
CA LYS A 41 -10.62 8.48 -7.49
C LYS A 41 -9.24 8.96 -7.87
N LEU A 42 -8.28 8.79 -6.98
CA LEU A 42 -6.89 9.17 -7.17
C LEU A 42 -6.04 7.92 -7.37
N ARG A 43 -5.21 7.93 -8.41
CA ARG A 43 -4.15 6.94 -8.56
C ARG A 43 -2.93 7.44 -7.79
N ILE A 44 -2.49 6.67 -6.81
CA ILE A 44 -1.40 7.05 -5.93
C ILE A 44 -0.08 6.54 -6.49
N SER A 45 0.89 7.45 -6.62
CA SER A 45 2.26 7.11 -6.98
C SER A 45 3.02 6.70 -5.72
N LEU A 46 3.34 5.41 -5.59
CA LEU A 46 4.16 4.89 -4.48
C LEU A 46 5.53 5.60 -4.37
N PRO A 47 6.29 5.84 -5.46
CA PRO A 47 7.51 6.63 -5.40
C PRO A 47 7.31 8.04 -4.83
N ALA A 48 6.20 8.70 -5.18
CA ALA A 48 5.92 10.03 -4.64
C ALA A 48 5.62 9.96 -3.14
N MET A 49 4.83 8.98 -2.69
CA MET A 49 4.56 8.82 -1.27
C MET A 49 5.79 8.42 -0.46
N ILE A 50 6.67 7.58 -0.99
CA ILE A 50 7.96 7.23 -0.35
C ILE A 50 8.82 8.48 -0.17
N ARG A 51 8.85 9.39 -1.14
CA ARG A 51 9.59 10.66 -1.01
C ARG A 51 8.98 11.59 0.05
N THR A 52 7.66 11.63 0.16
CA THR A 52 6.97 12.54 1.11
C THR A 52 6.93 12.01 2.54
N HIS A 53 6.75 10.69 2.72
CA HIS A 53 6.52 10.07 4.03
C HIS A 53 7.64 9.16 4.50
N GLY A 54 8.59 8.85 3.63
CA GLY A 54 9.67 7.88 3.89
C GLY A 54 9.32 6.45 3.44
N PRO A 55 10.35 5.60 3.25
CA PRO A 55 10.19 4.22 2.78
C PRO A 55 9.49 3.30 3.79
N ASP A 56 9.71 3.53 5.08
CA ASP A 56 9.16 2.70 6.19
C ASP A 56 7.75 3.12 6.63
N ALA A 57 7.13 4.09 5.95
CA ALA A 57 5.80 4.53 6.28
C ALA A 57 4.78 3.40 6.09
N VAL A 58 3.97 3.16 7.13
CA VAL A 58 2.88 2.18 7.11
C VAL A 58 1.59 2.88 6.71
N TRP A 59 1.01 2.44 5.58
CA TRP A 59 -0.20 3.05 5.01
C TRP A 59 -1.49 2.30 5.33
N TRP A 60 -1.39 1.10 5.90
CA TRP A 60 -2.52 0.33 6.40
C TRP A 60 -3.20 1.07 7.56
N GLY A 61 -4.53 1.13 7.56
CA GLY A 61 -5.33 1.83 8.56
C GLY A 61 -5.37 3.36 8.42
N ARG A 62 -4.61 3.94 7.47
CA ARG A 62 -4.54 5.40 7.33
C ARG A 62 -5.77 5.95 6.63
N LYS A 63 -6.33 7.02 7.20
CA LYS A 63 -7.40 7.83 6.62
C LYS A 63 -6.88 9.25 6.46
N ALA A 64 -6.56 9.64 5.23
CA ALA A 64 -6.19 11.02 4.93
C ALA A 64 -7.44 11.82 4.56
N ARG A 65 -7.35 13.14 4.71
CA ARG A 65 -8.40 14.05 4.24
C ARG A 65 -8.37 14.12 2.71
N CYS A 66 -9.55 14.28 2.12
CA CYS A 66 -9.69 14.51 0.69
C CYS A 66 -9.01 15.84 0.31
N PRO A 67 -8.14 15.86 -0.73
CA PRO A 67 -7.53 17.10 -1.20
C PRO A 67 -8.49 17.97 -2.03
N GLY A 68 -9.73 17.51 -2.27
CA GLY A 68 -10.71 18.27 -3.04
C GLY A 68 -11.10 19.56 -2.33
N LEU A 69 -10.93 20.70 -3.00
CA LEU A 69 -11.18 22.04 -2.47
C LEU A 69 -12.60 22.20 -1.89
N GLU A 70 -13.59 21.59 -2.53
CA GLU A 70 -15.00 21.66 -2.13
C GLU A 70 -15.41 20.54 -1.15
N CYS A 71 -14.47 19.69 -0.71
CA CYS A 71 -14.75 18.48 0.06
C CYS A 71 -14.12 18.56 1.47
N GLN A 72 -14.64 19.46 2.32
CA GLN A 72 -14.06 19.80 3.63
C GLN A 72 -14.03 18.64 4.64
N ASP A 73 -14.96 17.67 4.58
CA ASP A 73 -14.97 16.48 5.48
C ASP A 73 -14.82 15.14 4.75
N GLY A 74 -14.29 15.15 3.53
CA GLY A 74 -14.04 13.91 2.80
C GLY A 74 -12.89 13.11 3.41
N THR A 75 -13.06 11.80 3.58
CA THR A 75 -11.97 10.89 3.94
C THR A 75 -11.63 9.99 2.76
N LEU A 76 -10.33 9.81 2.53
CA LEU A 76 -9.82 8.91 1.53
C LEU A 76 -9.77 7.48 2.08
N THR A 77 -10.37 6.57 1.34
CA THR A 77 -10.22 5.13 1.50
C THR A 77 -9.18 4.64 0.51
N TYR A 78 -8.21 3.88 1.00
CA TYR A 78 -7.12 3.36 0.16
C TYR A 78 -7.38 1.91 -0.20
N ALA A 79 -7.02 1.52 -1.41
CA ALA A 79 -7.01 0.14 -1.85
C ALA A 79 -5.73 -0.13 -2.64
N ALA A 80 -5.15 -1.32 -2.44
CA ALA A 80 -3.98 -1.80 -3.15
C ALA A 80 -4.34 -2.99 -4.04
N ARG A 81 -3.58 -3.16 -5.12
CA ARG A 81 -3.65 -4.32 -6.02
C ARG A 81 -2.23 -4.68 -6.45
N ALA A 82 -1.94 -5.97 -6.59
CA ALA A 82 -0.72 -6.41 -7.25
C ALA A 82 -0.82 -6.22 -8.79
N LEU A 83 0.24 -5.71 -9.43
CA LEU A 83 0.27 -5.42 -10.88
C LEU A 83 -0.25 -6.59 -11.75
N ARG A 84 0.07 -7.84 -11.40
CA ARG A 84 -0.36 -9.03 -12.16
C ARG A 84 -1.58 -9.70 -11.52
N GLY A 85 -2.78 -9.26 -11.94
CA GLY A 85 -4.01 -10.02 -11.74
C GLY A 85 -4.60 -10.05 -10.32
N GLY A 86 -4.06 -9.28 -9.37
CA GLY A 86 -4.62 -9.24 -8.01
C GLY A 86 -5.98 -8.53 -7.95
N SER A 87 -6.83 -8.94 -7.01
CA SER A 87 -8.02 -8.17 -6.64
C SER A 87 -7.63 -6.89 -5.90
N TRP A 88 -8.49 -5.87 -5.96
CA TRP A 88 -8.32 -4.67 -5.13
C TRP A 88 -8.64 -5.02 -3.68
N VAL A 89 -7.66 -4.88 -2.79
CA VAL A 89 -7.82 -5.09 -1.35
C VAL A 89 -7.81 -3.75 -0.65
N SER A 90 -8.76 -3.54 0.26
CA SER A 90 -8.82 -2.34 1.08
C SER A 90 -7.64 -2.28 2.06
N LEU A 91 -6.98 -1.13 2.12
CA LEU A 91 -5.95 -0.78 3.09
C LEU A 91 -6.56 -0.14 4.36
N THR A 92 -7.89 -0.10 4.46
CA THR A 92 -8.61 0.48 5.62
C THR A 92 -8.38 -0.27 6.94
N PRO A 93 -8.25 -1.61 7.01
CA PRO A 93 -7.93 -2.25 8.27
C PRO A 93 -6.52 -1.89 8.71
N ALA A 94 -6.37 -1.54 9.98
CA ALA A 94 -5.06 -1.41 10.60
C ALA A 94 -4.30 -2.74 10.52
N PRO A 95 -2.97 -2.71 10.43
CA PRO A 95 -2.20 -3.95 10.41
C PRO A 95 -2.38 -4.66 11.75
N GLY A 96 -2.70 -5.95 11.72
CA GLY A 96 -2.79 -6.76 12.93
C GLY A 96 -1.43 -6.88 13.63
N GLU A 97 -1.44 -7.21 14.92
CA GLU A 97 -0.22 -7.34 15.74
C GLU A 97 0.80 -8.31 15.13
N LEU A 98 0.34 -9.40 14.50
CA LEU A 98 1.19 -10.36 13.81
C LEU A 98 1.96 -9.75 12.62
N ALA A 99 1.34 -8.83 11.87
CA ALA A 99 1.99 -8.17 10.75
C ALA A 99 3.07 -7.18 11.23
N LEU A 100 2.79 -6.47 12.32
CA LEU A 100 3.74 -5.58 12.98
C LEU A 100 4.93 -6.37 13.55
N ALA A 101 4.67 -7.46 14.27
CA ALA A 101 5.70 -8.33 14.83
C ALA A 101 6.58 -8.96 13.74
N ALA A 102 5.98 -9.42 12.64
CA ALA A 102 6.73 -9.95 11.48
C ALA A 102 7.64 -8.88 10.87
N PHE A 103 7.16 -7.64 10.73
CA PHE A 103 7.97 -6.53 10.24
C PHE A 103 9.13 -6.18 11.18
N GLN A 104 8.89 -6.08 12.49
CA GLN A 104 9.95 -5.84 13.47
C GLN A 104 11.01 -6.94 13.43
N LYS A 105 10.61 -8.20 13.27
CA LYS A 105 11.54 -9.32 13.11
C LYS A 105 12.37 -9.20 11.83
N ARG A 106 11.78 -8.75 10.71
CA ARG A 106 12.50 -8.50 9.45
C ARG A 106 13.49 -7.34 9.55
N GLN A 107 13.12 -6.24 10.21
CA GLN A 107 14.03 -5.11 10.44
C GLN A 107 15.23 -5.49 11.31
N ARG A 108 15.04 -6.33 12.35
CA ARG A 108 16.16 -6.82 13.18
C ARG A 108 17.18 -7.66 12.41
N VAL A 109 16.77 -8.29 11.30
CA VAL A 109 17.63 -9.14 10.47
C VAL A 109 18.42 -8.33 9.44
N TYR A 110 18.00 -7.09 9.14
CA TYR A 110 18.69 -6.22 8.18
C TYR A 110 19.02 -4.86 8.81
N PRO A 111 20.24 -4.67 9.37
CA PRO A 111 20.70 -3.33 9.69
C PRO A 111 20.92 -2.63 8.35
N GLY A 112 20.15 -1.58 8.05
CA GLY A 112 20.29 -0.84 6.80
C GLY A 112 21.72 -0.38 6.51
N PRO A 113 22.03 0.01 5.27
CA PRO A 113 23.36 0.51 4.93
C PRO A 113 23.64 1.76 5.78
N ARG A 114 24.77 1.73 6.49
CA ARG A 114 25.33 2.91 7.17
C ARG A 114 25.71 3.98 6.17
#